data_AF-A0A3B9G1G6-F1
#
_entry.id   AF-A0A3B9G1G6-F1
#
_cell.length_a   1.000
_cell.length_b   1.000
_cell.length_c   1.000
_cell.angle_alpha   90.00
_cell.angle_beta   90.00
_cell.angle_gamma   90.00
#
_symmetry.space_group_name_H-M   'P 1'
#
loop_
_entity.id
_entity.type
_entity.pdbx_description
1 polymer ?
#
loop_
_entity_poly.entity_id
_entity_poly.type
_entity_poly.pdbx_seq_one_letter_code
_entity_poly.pdbx_strand_id
1 'polypeptide(L)' 'MSLRNEKGQTLEEFLADYDENRYRRPSNTVDMILMTVSDARLKILLVKRKDHPFIHDWAMPGGFINFDEDME' A
#
# COMPACT_ATOMS: atom_id res chain seq x y z
N MET A 1 28.10 18.64 -15.11
CA MET A 1 28.54 17.25 -14.86
C MET A 1 27.35 16.49 -14.32
N SER A 2 27.05 15.29 -14.83
CA SER A 2 26.00 14.45 -14.26
C SER A 2 26.39 13.99 -12.86
N LEU A 3 25.45 14.01 -11.92
CA LEU A 3 25.66 13.41 -10.59
C LEU A 3 25.92 11.90 -10.77
N ARG A 4 26.87 11.37 -10.02
CA ARG A 4 27.23 9.95 -10.03
C ARG A 4 27.13 9.36 -8.63
N ASN A 5 26.72 8.10 -8.53
CA ASN A 5 26.69 7.37 -7.26
C ASN A 5 28.09 6.85 -6.87
N GLU A 6 28.22 6.19 -5.71
CA GLU A 6 29.48 5.62 -5.22
C GLU A 6 30.09 4.56 -6.15
N LYS A 7 29.27 3.94 -7.00
CA LYS A 7 29.70 2.98 -8.04
C LYS A 7 30.07 3.67 -9.35
N GLY A 8 30.04 5.00 -9.40
CA GLY A 8 30.35 5.79 -10.58
C GLY A 8 29.24 5.84 -11.64
N GLN A 9 28.04 5.33 -11.38
CA GLN A 9 26.93 5.31 -12.34
C GLN A 9 26.16 6.64 -12.33
N THR A 10 25.67 7.06 -13.49
CA THR A 10 24.62 8.07 -13.64
C THR A 10 23.25 7.49 -13.23
N LEU A 11 22.24 8.36 -13.08
CA LEU A 11 20.87 7.92 -12.79
C LEU A 11 20.30 7.01 -13.90
N GLU A 12 20.53 7.37 -15.16
CA GLU A 12 20.06 6.61 -16.33
C GLU A 12 20.66 5.20 -16.36
N GLU A 13 21.98 5.07 -16.14
CA GLU A 13 22.67 3.78 -16.06
C GLU A 13 22.19 2.92 -14.88
N PHE A 14 21.94 3.56 -13.73
CA PHE A 14 21.40 2.86 -12.56
C PHE A 14 19.99 2.32 -12.84
N LEU A 15 19.10 3.15 -13.39
CA LEU A 15 17.72 2.76 -13.68
C LEU A 15 17.64 1.67 -14.77
N ALA A 16 18.55 1.68 -15.75
CA ALA A 16 18.63 0.65 -16.78
C ALA A 16 19.02 -0.74 -16.22
N ASP A 17 19.81 -0.78 -15.14
CA ASP A 17 20.24 -2.02 -14.46
C ASP A 17 19.36 -2.39 -13.26
N TYR A 18 18.37 -1.54 -12.92
CA TYR A 18 17.56 -1.73 -11.73
C TYR A 18 16.55 -2.88 -11.92
N ASP A 19 16.81 -4.01 -11.25
CA ASP A 19 15.85 -5.10 -11.09
C ASP A 19 15.08 -4.97 -9.78
N GLU A 20 13.79 -4.72 -9.95
CA GLU A 20 12.86 -4.51 -8.88
C GLU A 20 12.60 -5.79 -8.05
N ASN A 21 12.79 -6.97 -8.64
CA ASN A 21 12.52 -8.28 -8.03
C ASN A 21 13.71 -8.86 -7.27
N ARG A 22 14.82 -8.13 -7.21
CA ARG A 22 16.06 -8.54 -6.55
C ARG A 22 15.88 -8.89 -5.07
N TYR A 23 14.88 -8.31 -4.41
CA TYR A 23 14.61 -8.52 -2.99
C TYR A 23 13.16 -8.98 -2.78
N ARG A 24 12.97 -9.91 -1.83
CA ARG A 24 11.61 -10.33 -1.42
C ARG A 24 10.87 -9.13 -0.83
N ARG A 25 9.69 -8.84 -1.39
CA ARG A 25 8.83 -7.74 -0.97
C ARG A 25 7.76 -8.23 0.01
N PRO A 26 7.43 -7.46 1.07
CA PRO A 26 6.21 -7.70 1.82
C PRO A 26 4.98 -7.34 0.97
N SER A 27 3.83 -7.90 1.30
CA SER A 27 2.55 -7.40 0.77
C SER A 27 2.20 -6.10 1.48
N ASN A 28 1.85 -5.07 0.72
CA ASN A 28 1.47 -3.76 1.26
C ASN A 28 -0.05 -3.61 1.22
N THR A 29 -0.64 -3.27 2.37
CA THR A 29 -2.08 -3.05 2.52
C THR A 29 -2.34 -1.71 3.17
N VAL A 30 -3.51 -1.14 2.88
CA VAL A 30 -4.04 0.05 3.55
C VAL A 30 -5.40 -0.28 4.16
N ASP A 31 -5.64 0.27 5.34
CA ASP A 31 -6.93 0.23 6.03
C ASP A 31 -7.36 1.66 6.35
N MET A 32 -8.64 1.97 6.16
CA MET A 32 -9.20 3.29 6.40
C MET A 32 -10.18 3.24 7.57
N ILE A 33 -10.06 4.21 8.47
CA ILE A 33 -11.03 4.43 9.56
C ILE A 33 -11.94 5.58 9.15
N LEU A 34 -13.12 5.27 8.60
CA LEU A 34 -14.14 6.26 8.29
C LEU A 34 -15.09 6.43 9.47
N MET A 35 -15.12 7.63 10.04
CA MET A 35 -15.96 7.98 11.19
C MET A 35 -16.97 9.06 10.82
N THR A 36 -18.12 9.01 11.47
CA THR A 36 -19.14 10.07 11.36
C THR A 36 -19.93 10.18 12.66
N VAL A 37 -20.62 11.29 12.85
CA VAL A 37 -21.58 11.48 13.94
C VAL A 37 -22.98 11.46 13.34
N SER A 38 -23.80 10.52 13.80
CA SER A 38 -25.20 10.38 13.37
C SER A 38 -26.03 9.96 14.58
N ASP A 39 -27.21 10.55 14.74
CA ASP A 39 -28.09 10.37 15.91
C ASP A 39 -27.38 10.73 17.24
N ALA A 40 -26.58 11.80 17.23
CA ALA A 40 -25.73 12.23 18.35
C ALA A 40 -24.76 11.15 18.88
N ARG A 41 -24.40 10.17 18.04
CA ARG A 41 -23.47 9.08 18.38
C ARG A 41 -22.37 8.98 17.33
N LEU A 42 -21.15 8.71 17.79
CA LEU A 42 -20.03 8.37 16.92
C LEU A 42 -20.28 6.98 16.29
N LYS A 43 -20.12 6.90 14.97
CA LYS A 43 -20.23 5.66 14.19
C LYS A 43 -18.96 5.47 13.35
N ILE A 44 -18.61 4.22 13.09
CA ILE A 44 -17.47 3.82 12.26
C ILE A 44 -17.96 2.87 11.16
N LEU A 45 -17.44 3.01 9.94
CA LEU A 45 -17.71 2.07 8.85
C LEU A 45 -16.93 0.77 9.05
N LEU A 46 -17.62 -0.36 8.98
CA LEU A 46 -17.04 -1.69 8.99
C LEU A 46 -17.58 -2.52 7.82
N VAL A 47 -16.77 -3.46 7.33
CA VAL A 47 -17.17 -4.43 6.31
C VAL A 47 -17.12 -5.84 6.88
N LYS A 48 -18.01 -6.72 6.39
CA LYS A 48 -17.99 -8.15 6.71
C LYS A 48 -17.10 -8.87 5.71
N ARG A 49 -16.03 -9.50 6.19
CA ARG A 49 -15.04 -10.20 5.34
C ARG A 49 -15.71 -11.38 4.62
N LYS A 50 -15.41 -11.51 3.33
CA LYS A 50 -15.96 -12.58 2.46
C LYS A 50 -14.95 -13.68 2.15
N ASP A 51 -13.69 -13.53 2.58
CA ASP A 51 -12.61 -14.47 2.28
C ASP A 51 -11.64 -14.62 3.46
N HIS A 52 -10.83 -15.66 3.42
CA HIS A 52 -9.76 -15.93 4.35
C HIS A 52 -8.57 -14.96 4.16
N PRO A 53 -7.77 -14.74 5.21
CA PRO A 53 -8.01 -15.14 6.60
C PRO A 53 -9.16 -14.35 7.25
N PHE A 54 -9.67 -14.82 8.39
CA PHE A 54 -10.76 -14.17 9.16
C PHE A 54 -12.07 -13.99 8.38
N ILE A 55 -12.45 -15.01 7.61
CA ILE A 55 -13.72 -14.99 6.87
C ILE A 55 -14.89 -14.79 7.84
N HIS A 56 -15.86 -13.98 7.43
CA HIS A 56 -17.02 -13.59 8.24
C HIS A 56 -16.71 -12.76 9.50
N ASP A 57 -15.51 -12.26 9.71
CA ASP A 57 -15.26 -11.26 10.76
C ASP A 57 -15.58 -9.83 10.26
N TRP A 58 -15.85 -8.93 11.20
CA TRP A 58 -15.95 -7.50 10.90
C TRP A 58 -14.56 -6.89 10.87
N ALA A 59 -14.27 -6.08 9.85
CA ALA A 59 -12.97 -5.45 9.68
C ALA A 59 -13.12 -4.00 9.20
N MET A 60 -12.03 -3.25 9.29
CA MET A 60 -11.91 -1.96 8.60
C MET A 60 -12.01 -2.19 7.08
N PRO A 61 -12.60 -1.24 6.35
CA PRO A 61 -12.43 -1.20 4.90
C PRO A 61 -10.95 -1.03 4.56
N GLY A 62 -10.42 -1.94 3.76
CA GLY A 62 -9.01 -1.97 3.39
C GLY A 62 -8.73 -2.96 2.26
N GLY A 63 -7.50 -2.95 1.78
CA GLY A 63 -7.08 -3.76 0.63
C GLY A 63 -5.59 -3.68 0.36
N PHE A 64 -5.14 -4.45 -0.64
CA PHE A 64 -3.77 -4.38 -1.16
C PHE A 64 -3.62 -3.17 -2.09
N ILE A 65 -2.44 -2.55 -2.07
CA ILE A 65 -2.07 -1.50 -3.03
C ILE A 65 -1.70 -2.18 -4.35
N ASN A 66 -2.29 -1.75 -5.46
CA ASN A 66 -1.86 -2.19 -6.78
C ASN A 66 -0.61 -1.42 -7.23
N PHE A 67 0.26 -2.05 -8.02
CA PHE A 67 1.51 -1.41 -8.46
C PHE A 67 1.32 -0.15 -9.30
N ASP A 68 0.17 -0.03 -9.97
CA ASP A 68 -0.20 1.12 -10.79
C ASP A 68 -1.11 2.12 -10.04
N GLU A 69 -1.34 1.93 -8.74
CA GLU A 69 -2.13 2.84 -7.91
C GLU A 69 -1.25 3.86 -7.18
N ASP A 70 -1.59 5.14 -7.33
CA ASP A 70 -1.09 6.20 -6.47
C ASP A 70 -1.80 6.17 -5.11
N MET A 71 -1.07 6.50 -4.03
CA MET A 71 -1.56 6.47 -2.65
C MET A 71 -2.30 7.76 -2.22
N GLU A 72 -3.17 8.32 -3.07
CA GLU A 72 -4.02 9.47 -2.70
C GLU A 72 -5.32 9.08 -1.98
#